data_AF-A0A220S9K9-F1
#
_entry.id   AF-A0A220S9K9-F1
#
_cell.length_a   1.000
_cell.length_b   1.000
_cell.length_c   1.000
_cell.angle_alpha   90.00
_cell.angle_beta   90.00
_cell.angle_gamma   90.00
#
_symmetry.space_group_name_H-M   'P 1'
#
loop_
_entity.id
_entity.type
_entity.pdbx_description
1 polymer ?
#
loop_
_entity_poly.entity_id
_entity_poly.type
_entity_poly.pdbx_seq_one_letter_code
_entity_poly.pdbx_strand_id
1 'polypeptide(L)' 'MNENVFTERKEKLKSFLEKEFSFSGNESIAKALVILNLYNFDNRLNQKGVLSRFIIDSAEMDYSISDKIMEFDKYIT' A
#
# COMPACT_ATOMS: atom_id res chain seq x y z
N MET A 1 6.46 4.91 14.56
CA MET A 1 5.52 6.05 14.41
C MET A 1 4.38 5.95 15.43
N ASN A 2 3.57 7.00 15.59
CA ASN A 2 2.33 6.94 16.40
C ASN A 2 1.13 6.45 15.55
N GLU A 3 0.05 6.04 16.22
CA GLU A 3 -1.14 5.46 15.56
C GLU A 3 -1.84 6.45 14.62
N ASN A 4 -1.96 7.72 15.01
CA ASN A 4 -2.60 8.73 14.18
C ASN A 4 -1.86 8.93 12.85
N VAL A 5 -0.52 8.99 12.87
CA VAL A 5 0.30 9.12 11.67
C VAL A 5 0.22 7.86 10.81
N PHE A 6 0.12 6.68 11.42
CA PHE A 6 -0.08 5.43 10.69
C PHE A 6 -1.40 5.45 9.93
N THR A 7 -2.49 5.73 10.63
CA THR A 7 -3.84 5.77 10.07
C THR A 7 -3.92 6.82 8.97
N GLU A 8 -3.39 8.03 9.19
CA GLU A 8 -3.37 9.07 8.16
C GLU A 8 -2.61 8.62 6.90
N ARG A 9 -1.43 8.00 7.05
CA ARG A 9 -0.65 7.52 5.91
C ARG A 9 -1.31 6.37 5.19
N LYS A 10 -1.89 5.42 5.92
CA LYS A 10 -2.64 4.29 5.36
C LYS A 10 -3.82 4.80 4.53
N GLU A 11 -4.62 5.70 5.08
CA GLU A 11 -5.79 6.26 4.37
C GLU A 11 -5.37 7.07 3.14
N LYS A 12 -4.29 7.87 3.23
CA LYS A 12 -3.75 8.58 2.04
C LYS A 12 -3.33 7.63 0.93
N LEU A 13 -2.61 6.55 1.27
CA LEU A 13 -2.21 5.55 0.27
C LEU A 13 -3.44 4.84 -0.29
N LYS A 14 -4.39 4.47 0.56
CA LYS A 14 -5.64 3.80 0.16
C LYS A 14 -6.43 4.65 -0.83
N SER A 15 -6.69 5.92 -0.52
CA SER A 15 -7.41 6.82 -1.43
C SER A 15 -6.68 7.04 -2.76
N PHE A 16 -5.35 7.09 -2.73
CA PHE A 16 -4.54 7.13 -3.96
C PHE A 16 -4.75 5.87 -4.80
N LEU A 17 -4.63 4.68 -4.22
CA LEU A 17 -4.82 3.42 -4.95
C LEU A 17 -6.26 3.21 -5.43
N GLU A 18 -7.27 3.61 -4.65
CA GLU A 18 -8.68 3.58 -5.07
C GLU A 18 -8.92 4.47 -6.30
N LYS A 19 -8.30 5.66 -6.31
CA LYS A 19 -8.35 6.56 -7.46
C LYS A 19 -7.68 5.93 -8.69
N GLU A 20 -6.45 5.44 -8.56
CA GLU A 20 -5.72 4.80 -9.68
C GLU A 20 -6.44 3.55 -10.21
N PHE A 21 -7.04 2.75 -9.33
CA PHE A 21 -7.87 1.61 -9.72
C PHE A 21 -9.11 2.06 -10.49
N SER A 22 -9.79 3.12 -10.06
CA SER A 22 -10.96 3.66 -10.77
C SER A 22 -10.63 4.14 -12.18
N PHE A 23 -9.39 4.58 -12.44
CA PHE A 23 -8.96 5.02 -13.77
C PHE A 23 -8.51 3.86 -14.67
N SER A 24 -7.76 2.90 -14.11
CA SER A 24 -7.10 1.85 -14.90
C SER A 24 -7.83 0.51 -14.91
N GLY A 25 -8.63 0.21 -13.88
CA GLY A 25 -9.18 -1.12 -13.65
C GLY A 25 -8.12 -2.20 -13.37
N ASN A 26 -6.88 -1.82 -13.05
CA ASN A 26 -5.76 -2.76 -12.92
C ASN A 26 -5.92 -3.68 -11.70
N GLU A 27 -5.98 -4.99 -11.95
CA GLU A 27 -6.17 -6.00 -10.89
C GLU A 27 -5.05 -6.01 -9.84
N SER A 28 -3.83 -5.64 -10.23
CA SER A 28 -2.70 -5.57 -9.29
C SER A 28 -2.91 -4.46 -8.26
N ILE A 29 -3.56 -3.36 -8.64
CA ILE A 29 -3.96 -2.30 -7.70
C ILE A 29 -5.05 -2.80 -6.76
N ALA A 30 -6.04 -3.53 -7.29
CA ALA A 30 -7.09 -4.13 -6.46
C ALA A 30 -6.51 -5.11 -5.42
N LYS A 31 -5.54 -5.94 -5.81
CA LYS A 31 -4.83 -6.83 -4.87
C LYS A 31 -4.01 -6.05 -3.84
N ALA A 32 -3.31 -4.99 -4.24
CA ALA A 32 -2.59 -4.12 -3.31
C ALA A 32 -3.53 -3.48 -2.27
N LEU A 33 -4.74 -3.05 -2.67
CA LEU A 33 -5.77 -2.55 -1.77
C LEU A 33 -6.22 -3.60 -0.75
N VAL A 34 -6.42 -4.85 -1.19
CA VAL A 34 -6.77 -5.95 -0.28
C VAL A 34 -5.68 -6.16 0.76
N ILE A 35 -4.41 -6.22 0.33
CA ILE A 35 -3.28 -6.40 1.25
C ILE A 35 -3.18 -5.19 2.20
N LEU A 36 -3.30 -3.95 1.70
CA LEU A 36 -3.23 -2.73 2.52
C LEU A 36 -4.30 -2.72 3.61
N ASN A 37 -5.51 -3.20 3.32
CA ASN A 37 -6.60 -3.26 4.28
C ASN A 37 -6.31 -4.21 5.46
N LEU A 38 -5.41 -5.19 5.31
CA LEU A 38 -4.99 -6.08 6.39
C LEU A 38 -4.10 -5.39 7.43
N TYR A 39 -3.48 -4.26 7.08
CA TYR A 39 -2.64 -3.52 8.01
C TYR A 39 -3.50 -2.78 9.04
N ASN A 40 -3.16 -2.93 10.31
CA ASN A 40 -3.62 -2.08 11.40
C ASN A 40 -2.41 -1.66 12.24
N PHE A 41 -2.59 -0.72 13.17
CA PHE A 41 -1.45 -0.18 13.91
C PHE A 41 -0.68 -1.26 14.68
N ASP A 42 -1.39 -2.23 15.27
CA ASP A 42 -0.82 -3.31 16.08
C ASP A 42 -0.01 -4.30 15.24
N ASN A 43 -0.48 -4.65 14.04
CA ASN A 43 0.13 -5.67 13.19
C ASN A 43 1.10 -5.11 12.14
N ARG A 44 1.21 -3.79 12.00
CA ARG A 44 1.96 -3.13 10.92
C ARG A 44 3.42 -3.57 10.81
N LEU A 45 4.06 -3.86 11.93
CA LEU A 45 5.46 -4.30 11.97
C LEU A 45 5.62 -5.73 11.46
N ASN A 46 4.64 -6.59 11.75
CA ASN A 46 4.61 -7.97 11.26
C ASN A 46 4.27 -8.02 9.77
N GLN A 47 3.46 -7.07 9.30
CA GLN A 47 3.09 -6.94 7.89
C GLN A 47 4.12 -6.16 7.05
N LYS A 48 5.18 -5.60 7.66
CA LYS A 48 6.15 -4.76 6.96
C LYS A 48 6.79 -5.53 5.79
N GLY A 49 6.79 -4.90 4.61
CA GLY A 49 7.39 -5.46 3.40
C GLY A 49 6.49 -6.47 2.68
N VAL A 50 5.27 -6.73 3.14
CA VAL A 50 4.30 -7.56 2.41
C VAL A 50 3.82 -6.84 1.15
N LEU A 51 3.42 -5.56 1.26
CA LEU A 51 3.04 -4.73 0.11
C LEU A 51 4.20 -4.61 -0.89
N SER A 52 5.41 -4.33 -0.40
CA SER A 52 6.60 -4.18 -1.25
C SER A 52 6.94 -5.45 -2.03
N ARG A 53 6.87 -6.63 -1.39
CA ARG A 53 7.10 -7.92 -2.04
C ARG A 53 6.07 -8.19 -3.14
N PHE A 54 4.80 -7.95 -2.84
CA PHE A 54 3.72 -8.11 -3.81
C PHE A 54 3.97 -7.29 -5.10
N ILE A 55 4.46 -6.06 -4.96
CA ILE A 55 4.70 -5.19 -6.12
C ILE A 55 5.88 -5.65 -6.95
N ILE A 56 6.98 -6.05 -6.30
CA ILE A 56 8.16 -6.58 -7.00
C ILE A 56 7.77 -7.78 -7.86
N ASP A 57 6.87 -8.62 -7.36
CA ASP A 57 6.35 -9.79 -8.08
C ASP A 57 5.27 -9.42 -9.13
N SER A 58 4.75 -8.19 -9.10
CA SER A 58 3.68 -7.71 -9.97
C SER A 58 4.23 -6.88 -11.13
N ALA A 59 4.51 -7.54 -12.26
CA ALA A 59 5.06 -6.91 -13.47
C ALA A 59 4.18 -5.81 -14.12
N GLU A 60 2.90 -5.70 -13.72
CA GLU A 60 1.92 -4.81 -14.34
C GLU A 60 1.64 -3.53 -13.53
N MET A 61 2.38 -3.26 -12.45
CA MET A 61 2.16 -2.07 -11.63
C MET A 61 3.00 -0.89 -12.16
N ASP A 62 2.35 0.26 -12.34
CA ASP A 62 3.05 1.49 -12.72
C ASP A 62 4.13 1.86 -11.69
N TYR A 63 5.27 2.36 -12.18
CA TYR A 63 6.42 2.69 -11.35
C TYR A 63 6.09 3.74 -10.28
N SER A 64 5.26 4.74 -10.62
CA SER A 64 4.86 5.79 -9.67
C SER A 64 3.97 5.25 -8.54
N ILE A 65 3.13 4.27 -8.84
CA ILE A 65 2.30 3.56 -7.85
C ILE A 65 3.19 2.72 -6.94
N SER A 66 4.14 2.02 -7.54
CA SER A 66 5.13 1.18 -6.85
C SER A 66 5.93 1.98 -5.83
N ASP A 67 6.44 3.15 -6.23
CA ASP A 67 7.20 4.06 -5.35
C ASP A 67 6.37 4.49 -4.13
N LYS A 68 5.09 4.85 -4.32
CA LYS A 68 4.21 5.28 -3.22
C LYS A 68 3.98 4.18 -2.20
N ILE A 69 3.85 2.94 -2.66
CA ILE A 69 3.69 1.81 -1.77
C ILE A 69 5.00 1.51 -1.03
N MET A 70 6.14 1.49 -1.73
CA MET A 70 7.44 1.27 -1.09
C MET A 70 7.74 2.33 -0.03
N GLU A 71 7.35 3.59 -0.28
CA GLU A 71 7.44 4.69 0.68
C GLU A 71 6.64 4.39 1.96
N PHE A 72 5.38 3.95 1.82
CA PHE A 72 4.55 3.57 2.95
C PHE A 72 5.19 2.45 3.79
N ASP A 73 5.59 1.36 3.15
CA ASP A 73 6.18 0.19 3.83
C ASP A 73 7.51 0.54 4.52
N LYS A 74 8.33 1.40 3.90
CA LYS A 74 9.60 1.87 4.48
C LYS A 74 9.38 2.61 5.78
N TYR A 75 8.40 3.50 5.80
CA TYR A 75 8.19 4.41 6.92
C TYR A 75 7.17 3.94 7.95
N ILE A 76 6.61 2.73 7.82
CA ILE A 76 5.57 2.17 8.70
C ILE A 76 6.02 1.92 10.15
N THR A 77 7.34 1.89 10.39
CA THR A 77 7.96 1.64 11.70
C THR A 77 7.65 2.72 12.73
#